data_AF-A0A3P5WXC6-F1
#
_entry.id   AF-A0A3P5WXC6-F1
#
_cell.length_a   1.000
_cell.length_b   1.000
_cell.length_c   1.000
_cell.angle_alpha   90.00
_cell.angle_beta   90.00
_cell.angle_gamma   90.00
#
_symmetry.space_group_name_H-M   'P 1'
#
loop_
_entity.id
_entity.type
_entity.pdbx_description
1 polymer ?
#
loop_
_entity_poly.entity_id
_entity_poly.type
_entity_poly.pdbx_seq_one_letter_code
_entity_poly.pdbx_strand_id
1 'polypeptide(L)'
;MALNDMPEDLSHLIRQRGLAYLSKDGKWLIKGFVTPAMVEALRRELSELVSTEIAARLLGMSQAAMLTQIEAGALAPRLTVSSGDYLFDCGMLRSWRQLVAVNETGLLQGFGYRNNTALTLAEVAKRLKITLKTVFYIVQNGFLGTDPTSSAGRAGTAAAHILSVAAFEDVFVSIGQLAALAHTPQGALAIRLRNAGVAMVAMPPGLSRVYWRCDIGAFGLPLPNPGLVGVTNAAEDAVRPSPPGSR
;
A
#
# COMPACT_ATOMS: atom_id res chain seq x y z
N MET A 1 -11.17 -5.07 25.60
CA MET A 1 -12.32 -4.81 24.70
C MET A 1 -12.56 -6.07 23.90
N ALA A 2 -13.76 -6.65 23.98
CA ALA A 2 -14.09 -7.86 23.24
C ALA A 2 -14.38 -7.49 21.78
N LEU A 3 -14.03 -8.36 20.82
CA LEU A 3 -14.37 -8.13 19.41
C LEU A 3 -15.89 -8.18 19.20
N ASN A 4 -16.59 -9.00 19.98
CA ASN A 4 -18.01 -9.30 19.79
C ASN A 4 -18.93 -8.07 19.96
N ASP A 5 -18.43 -6.99 20.54
CA ASP A 5 -19.17 -5.73 20.73
C ASP A 5 -19.01 -4.75 19.54
N MET A 6 -18.31 -5.17 18.48
CA MET A 6 -18.04 -4.35 17.30
C MET A 6 -18.87 -4.77 16.08
N PRO A 7 -19.10 -3.85 15.12
CA PRO A 7 -19.65 -4.20 13.81
C PRO A 7 -18.90 -5.38 13.16
N GLU A 8 -19.61 -6.26 12.47
CA GLU A 8 -19.06 -7.50 11.91
C GLU A 8 -17.86 -7.23 10.98
N ASP A 9 -17.97 -6.24 10.10
CA ASP A 9 -16.90 -5.87 9.16
C ASP A 9 -15.64 -5.36 9.87
N LEU A 10 -15.81 -4.61 10.98
CA LEU A 10 -14.70 -4.16 11.81
C LEU A 10 -14.04 -5.31 12.54
N SER A 11 -14.84 -6.21 13.09
CA SER A 11 -14.37 -7.46 13.69
C SER A 11 -13.64 -8.35 12.67
N HIS A 12 -14.13 -8.44 11.44
CA HIS A 12 -13.49 -9.18 10.37
C HIS A 12 -12.15 -8.54 9.99
N LEU A 13 -12.13 -7.23 9.77
CA LEU A 13 -10.91 -6.50 9.42
C LEU A 13 -9.85 -6.62 10.52
N ILE A 14 -10.21 -6.46 11.80
CA ILE A 14 -9.27 -6.63 12.92
C ILE A 14 -8.65 -8.05 12.95
N ARG A 15 -9.46 -9.08 12.67
CA ARG A 15 -8.98 -10.47 12.58
C ARG A 15 -8.04 -10.66 11.39
N GLN A 16 -8.46 -10.23 10.20
CA GLN A 16 -7.66 -10.30 8.97
C GLN A 16 -6.29 -9.62 9.14
N ARG A 17 -6.27 -8.47 9.84
CA ARG A 17 -5.06 -7.69 10.13
C ARG A 17 -4.11 -8.31 11.14
N GLY A 18 -4.48 -9.45 11.74
CA GLY A 18 -3.71 -10.10 12.80
C GLY A 18 -3.66 -9.27 14.09
N LEU A 19 -4.66 -8.42 14.31
CA LEU A 19 -4.78 -7.52 15.47
C LEU A 19 -5.63 -8.13 16.60
N ALA A 20 -6.23 -9.29 16.34
CA ALA A 20 -6.89 -10.13 17.33
C ALA A 20 -6.24 -11.51 17.44
N TYR A 21 -6.60 -12.24 18.48
CA TYR A 21 -6.28 -13.65 18.66
C TYR A 21 -7.47 -14.40 19.25
N LEU A 22 -7.55 -15.70 19.01
CA LEU A 22 -8.55 -16.57 19.59
C LEU A 22 -8.08 -16.99 20.99
N SER A 23 -8.87 -16.71 22.03
CA SER A 23 -8.59 -17.14 23.40
C SER A 23 -8.77 -18.65 23.56
N LYS A 24 -8.28 -19.21 24.67
CA LYS A 24 -8.51 -20.63 25.02
C LYS A 24 -9.99 -20.97 25.15
N ASP A 25 -10.82 -19.99 25.51
CA ASP A 25 -12.28 -20.14 25.65
C ASP A 25 -13.04 -19.93 24.32
N GLY A 26 -12.32 -19.88 23.19
CA GLY A 26 -12.92 -19.69 21.87
C GLY A 26 -13.41 -18.27 21.57
N LYS A 27 -13.07 -17.27 22.40
CA LYS A 27 -13.48 -15.87 22.20
C LYS A 27 -12.38 -15.08 21.47
N TRP A 28 -12.76 -14.27 20.50
CA TRP A 28 -11.82 -13.36 19.85
C TRP A 28 -11.52 -12.16 20.75
N LEU A 29 -10.23 -11.96 21.04
CA LEU A 29 -9.73 -10.86 21.86
C LEU A 29 -8.79 -9.97 21.05
N ILE A 30 -8.90 -8.66 21.26
CA ILE A 30 -7.99 -7.68 20.69
C ILE A 30 -6.61 -7.83 21.36
N LYS A 31 -5.53 -7.79 20.57
CA LYS A 31 -4.16 -7.83 21.11
C LYS A 31 -3.88 -6.58 21.94
N GLY A 32 -3.16 -6.74 23.05
CA GLY A 32 -2.96 -5.67 24.05
C GLY A 32 -2.26 -4.39 23.54
N PHE A 33 -1.61 -4.43 22.38
CA PHE A 33 -0.98 -3.25 21.77
C PHE A 33 -1.94 -2.43 20.89
N VAL A 34 -3.14 -2.94 20.59
CA VAL A 34 -4.10 -2.24 19.74
C VAL A 34 -4.72 -1.10 20.55
N THR A 35 -4.51 0.12 20.09
CA THR A 35 -4.99 1.32 20.76
C THR A 35 -6.35 1.76 20.22
N PRO A 36 -7.10 2.62 20.94
CA PRO A 36 -8.32 3.23 20.41
C PRO A 36 -8.10 3.96 19.07
N ALA A 37 -6.97 4.64 18.91
CA ALA A 37 -6.60 5.31 17.66
C ALA A 37 -6.41 4.32 16.50
N MET A 38 -5.90 3.11 16.75
CA MET A 38 -5.84 2.06 15.72
C MET A 38 -7.23 1.55 15.33
N VAL A 39 -8.14 1.41 16.30
CA VAL A 39 -9.53 1.01 16.01
C VAL A 39 -10.23 2.07 15.18
N GLU A 40 -10.02 3.35 15.49
CA GLU A 40 -10.59 4.45 14.71
C GLU A 40 -9.99 4.53 13.30
N ALA A 41 -8.69 4.28 13.16
CA ALA A 41 -8.04 4.17 11.85
C ALA A 41 -8.67 3.05 10.99
N LEU A 42 -9.04 1.92 11.59
CA LEU A 42 -9.74 0.83 10.90
C LEU A 42 -11.19 1.17 10.55
N ARG A 43 -11.89 1.94 11.40
CA ARG A 43 -13.24 2.43 11.09
C ARG A 43 -13.23 3.37 9.91
N ARG A 44 -12.28 4.32 9.89
CA ARG A 44 -12.06 5.19 8.74
C ARG A 44 -11.77 4.38 7.48
N GLU A 45 -10.87 3.40 7.58
CA GLU A 45 -10.55 2.51 6.46
C GLU A 45 -11.82 1.85 5.91
N LEU A 46 -12.67 1.27 6.76
CA LEU A 46 -13.92 0.64 6.36
C LEU A 46 -14.89 1.61 5.68
N SER A 47 -15.00 2.84 6.19
CA SER A 47 -15.90 3.84 5.61
C SER A 47 -15.49 4.31 4.21
N GLU A 48 -14.23 4.11 3.84
CA GLU A 48 -13.69 4.42 2.51
C GLU A 48 -13.77 3.22 1.55
N LEU A 49 -14.22 2.06 2.03
CA LEU A 49 -14.36 0.89 1.18
C LEU A 49 -15.68 0.89 0.42
N VAL A 50 -15.61 0.46 -0.83
CA VAL A 50 -16.74 0.35 -1.73
C VAL A 50 -16.88 -1.09 -2.25
N SER A 51 -18.11 -1.51 -2.51
CA SER A 51 -18.40 -2.84 -3.06
C SER A 51 -17.84 -3.02 -4.48
N THR A 52 -17.71 -4.27 -4.92
CA THR A 52 -17.37 -4.64 -6.30
C THR A 52 -18.21 -3.89 -7.34
N GLU A 53 -19.52 -3.71 -7.10
CA GLU A 53 -20.39 -2.98 -8.03
C GLU A 53 -19.97 -1.51 -8.18
N ILE A 54 -19.81 -0.82 -7.05
CA ILE A 54 -19.41 0.59 -7.04
C ILE A 54 -18.01 0.73 -7.62
N ALA A 55 -17.09 -0.17 -7.27
CA ALA A 55 -15.74 -0.19 -7.78
C ALA A 55 -15.69 -0.38 -9.30
N ALA A 56 -16.44 -1.33 -9.86
CA ALA A 56 -16.53 -1.54 -11.30
C ALA A 56 -17.06 -0.27 -12.01
N ARG A 57 -18.08 0.38 -11.45
CA ARG A 57 -18.62 1.66 -11.95
C ARG A 57 -17.58 2.78 -11.89
N LEU A 58 -16.84 2.90 -10.79
CA LEU A 58 -15.77 3.90 -10.63
C LEU A 58 -14.66 3.71 -11.65
N LEU A 59 -14.33 2.46 -11.98
CA LEU A 59 -13.32 2.12 -12.98
C LEU A 59 -13.84 2.17 -14.42
N GLY A 60 -15.16 2.31 -14.64
CA GLY A 60 -15.76 2.30 -15.98
C GLY A 60 -15.71 0.93 -16.66
N MET A 61 -15.72 -0.16 -15.88
CA MET A 61 -15.66 -1.53 -16.37
C MET A 61 -16.86 -2.36 -15.89
N SER A 62 -17.09 -3.53 -16.50
CA SER A 62 -18.08 -4.48 -16.01
C SER A 62 -17.58 -5.19 -14.74
N GLN A 63 -18.50 -5.72 -13.92
CA GLN A 63 -18.12 -6.53 -12.76
C GLN A 63 -17.30 -7.77 -13.17
N ALA A 64 -17.65 -8.41 -14.29
CA ALA A 64 -16.90 -9.55 -14.82
C ALA A 64 -15.44 -9.17 -15.16
N ALA A 65 -15.23 -8.02 -15.82
CA ALA A 65 -13.89 -7.53 -16.11
C ALA A 65 -13.11 -7.21 -14.82
N MET A 66 -13.77 -6.67 -13.81
CA MET A 66 -13.17 -6.43 -12.50
C MET A 66 -12.73 -7.72 -11.82
N LEU A 67 -13.56 -8.77 -11.85
CA LEU A 67 -13.20 -10.10 -11.33
C LEU A 67 -11.99 -10.68 -12.07
N THR A 68 -11.93 -10.54 -13.40
CA THR A 68 -10.74 -10.93 -14.17
C THR A 68 -9.49 -10.16 -13.73
N GLN A 69 -9.59 -8.87 -13.40
CA GLN A 69 -8.45 -8.10 -12.87
C GLN A 69 -8.01 -8.54 -11.47
N ILE A 70 -8.94 -9.03 -10.65
CA ILE A 70 -8.65 -9.59 -9.32
C ILE A 70 -7.96 -10.94 -9.46
N GLU A 71 -8.47 -11.81 -10.33
CA GLU A 71 -7.87 -13.11 -10.66
C GLU A 71 -6.48 -12.93 -11.28
N ALA A 72 -6.32 -11.92 -12.13
CA ALA A 72 -5.04 -11.49 -12.68
C ALA A 72 -4.15 -10.74 -11.66
N GLY A 73 -4.60 -10.55 -10.42
CA GLY A 73 -3.86 -9.92 -9.32
C GLY A 73 -3.51 -8.44 -9.52
N ALA A 74 -3.96 -7.82 -10.60
CA ALA A 74 -3.77 -6.41 -10.91
C ALA A 74 -4.55 -5.50 -9.94
N LEU A 75 -5.69 -5.99 -9.44
CA LEU A 75 -6.48 -5.38 -8.38
C LEU A 75 -6.53 -6.30 -7.16
N ALA A 76 -6.25 -5.76 -5.98
CA ALA A 76 -6.45 -6.47 -4.73
C ALA A 76 -7.65 -5.90 -3.99
N PRO A 77 -8.65 -6.72 -3.62
CA PRO A 77 -9.66 -6.28 -2.67
C PRO A 77 -8.97 -6.02 -1.33
N ARG A 78 -9.37 -4.93 -0.67
CA ARG A 78 -8.86 -4.60 0.65
C ARG A 78 -9.41 -5.57 1.70
N LEU A 79 -10.67 -5.93 1.55
CA LEU A 79 -11.40 -6.78 2.46
C LEU A 79 -12.32 -7.70 1.65
N THR A 80 -12.30 -8.99 1.96
CA THR A 80 -13.33 -9.93 1.54
C THR A 80 -14.19 -10.18 2.76
N VAL A 81 -15.46 -9.77 2.71
CA VAL A 81 -16.38 -9.94 3.84
C VAL A 81 -16.88 -11.39 3.92
N SER A 82 -17.55 -11.74 5.02
CA SER A 82 -18.03 -13.10 5.28
C SER A 82 -19.02 -13.62 4.22
N SER A 83 -19.74 -12.72 3.54
CA SER A 83 -20.63 -13.06 2.41
C SER A 83 -19.89 -13.48 1.14
N GLY A 84 -18.57 -13.26 1.07
CA GLY A 84 -17.76 -13.45 -0.13
C GLY A 84 -17.63 -12.20 -1.01
N ASP A 85 -18.31 -11.11 -0.66
CA ASP A 85 -18.18 -9.85 -1.41
C ASP A 85 -16.80 -9.21 -1.21
N TYR A 86 -16.34 -8.54 -2.26
CA TYR A 86 -15.09 -7.81 -2.25
C TYR A 86 -15.34 -6.32 -1.98
N LEU A 87 -14.54 -5.77 -1.08
CA LEU A 87 -14.52 -4.36 -0.73
C LEU A 87 -13.17 -3.74 -1.11
N PHE A 88 -13.22 -2.56 -1.73
CA PHE A 88 -12.07 -1.89 -2.34
C PHE A 88 -11.89 -0.48 -1.79
N ASP A 89 -10.65 -0.05 -1.65
CA ASP A 89 -10.32 1.32 -1.25
C ASP A 89 -10.62 2.30 -2.39
N CYS A 90 -11.58 3.21 -2.18
CA CYS A 90 -12.02 4.17 -3.19
C CYS A 90 -10.90 5.14 -3.63
N GLY A 91 -9.97 5.47 -2.73
CA GLY A 91 -8.79 6.26 -3.06
C GLY A 91 -7.90 5.51 -4.05
N MET A 92 -7.55 4.27 -3.72
CA MET A 92 -6.73 3.43 -4.58
C MET A 92 -7.36 3.18 -5.96
N LEU A 93 -8.67 2.96 -6.04
CA LEU A 93 -9.35 2.76 -7.33
C LEU A 93 -9.28 4.01 -8.22
N ARG A 94 -9.43 5.20 -7.64
CA ARG A 94 -9.31 6.47 -8.37
C ARG A 94 -7.90 6.66 -8.90
N SER A 95 -6.88 6.44 -8.06
CA SER A 95 -5.47 6.50 -8.47
C SER A 95 -5.18 5.48 -9.57
N TRP A 96 -5.69 4.25 -9.45
CA TRP A 96 -5.51 3.21 -10.45
C TRP A 96 -6.14 3.60 -11.80
N ARG A 97 -7.38 4.11 -11.82
CA ARG A 97 -8.04 4.57 -13.05
C ARG A 97 -7.25 5.67 -13.75
N GLN A 98 -6.74 6.64 -12.99
CA GLN A 98 -5.92 7.72 -13.54
C GLN A 98 -4.65 7.16 -14.19
N LEU A 99 -3.98 6.23 -13.52
CA LEU A 99 -2.77 5.61 -14.05
C LEU A 99 -3.02 4.79 -15.32
N VAL A 100 -4.13 4.04 -15.38
CA VAL A 100 -4.49 3.27 -16.59
C VAL A 100 -4.78 4.19 -17.76
N ALA A 101 -5.52 5.29 -17.57
CA ALA A 101 -5.77 6.27 -18.62
C ALA A 101 -4.49 6.93 -19.15
N VAL A 102 -3.50 7.18 -18.27
CA VAL A 102 -2.17 7.68 -18.64
C VAL A 102 -1.35 6.60 -19.38
N ASN A 103 -1.58 5.31 -19.11
CA ASN A 103 -0.88 4.22 -19.80
C ASN A 103 -1.41 4.01 -21.23
N GLU A 104 -2.73 4.04 -21.40
CA GLU A 104 -3.39 3.89 -22.70
C GLU A 104 -3.03 5.01 -23.67
N THR A 105 -2.69 6.19 -23.13
CA THR A 105 -2.16 7.34 -23.88
C THR A 105 -0.65 7.29 -24.11
N GLY A 106 0.04 6.26 -23.64
CA GLY A 106 1.49 6.06 -23.79
C GLY A 106 2.36 6.91 -22.84
N LEU A 107 1.75 7.74 -21.99
CA LEU A 107 2.45 8.70 -21.13
C LEU A 107 3.20 8.04 -19.97
N LEU A 108 2.79 6.84 -19.52
CA LEU A 108 3.51 6.11 -18.46
C LEU A 108 4.93 5.68 -18.87
N GLN A 109 5.24 5.59 -20.17
CA GLN A 109 6.63 5.39 -20.63
C GLN A 109 7.55 6.55 -20.21
N GLY A 110 7.01 7.78 -20.12
CA GLY A 110 7.71 8.96 -19.62
C GLY A 110 7.90 9.00 -18.09
N PHE A 111 7.11 8.22 -17.34
CA PHE A 111 7.22 8.08 -15.88
C PHE A 111 8.18 6.95 -15.47
N GLY A 112 8.97 6.41 -16.41
CA GLY A 112 10.01 5.42 -16.13
C GLY A 112 9.52 3.97 -15.97
N TYR A 113 8.26 3.69 -16.27
CA TYR A 113 7.68 2.35 -16.21
C TYR A 113 7.93 1.59 -17.53
N ARG A 114 9.14 1.05 -17.71
CA ARG A 114 9.50 0.23 -18.89
C ARG A 114 8.87 -1.17 -18.77
N ASN A 115 8.04 -1.58 -19.74
CA ASN A 115 7.59 -2.93 -20.18
C ASN A 115 7.41 -4.09 -19.17
N ASN A 116 7.67 -3.89 -17.89
CA ASN A 116 7.56 -4.85 -16.81
C ASN A 116 6.54 -4.29 -15.81
N THR A 117 5.38 -4.92 -15.78
CA THR A 117 4.27 -4.58 -14.90
C THR A 117 4.48 -5.08 -13.48
N ALA A 118 5.60 -5.76 -13.21
CA ALA A 118 5.91 -6.41 -11.94
C ALA A 118 7.17 -5.81 -11.28
N LEU A 119 7.07 -5.47 -9.99
CA LEU A 119 8.20 -5.13 -9.13
C LEU A 119 8.39 -6.22 -8.09
N THR A 120 9.61 -6.72 -7.91
CA THR A 120 9.91 -7.65 -6.82
C THR A 120 9.59 -7.01 -5.46
N LEU A 121 9.22 -7.82 -4.46
CA LEU A 121 8.93 -7.26 -3.13
C LEU A 121 10.13 -6.51 -2.50
N ALA A 122 11.36 -6.87 -2.88
CA ALA A 122 12.56 -6.15 -2.46
C ALA A 122 12.67 -4.75 -3.10
N GLU A 123 12.33 -4.62 -4.38
CA GLU A 123 12.25 -3.32 -5.06
C GLU A 123 11.14 -2.46 -4.46
N VAL A 124 9.98 -3.06 -4.15
CA VAL A 124 8.89 -2.38 -3.43
C VAL A 124 9.36 -1.88 -2.07
N ALA A 125 10.05 -2.72 -1.30
CA ALA A 125 10.58 -2.35 0.02
C ALA A 125 11.54 -1.15 -0.09
N LYS A 126 12.46 -1.19 -1.06
CA LYS A 126 13.41 -0.11 -1.33
C LYS A 126 12.71 1.19 -1.74
N ARG A 127 11.75 1.10 -2.67
CA ARG A 127 10.98 2.25 -3.19
C ARG A 127 10.15 2.92 -2.10
N LEU A 128 9.41 2.12 -1.35
CA LEU A 128 8.57 2.59 -0.24
C LEU A 128 9.38 2.91 1.01
N LYS A 129 10.70 2.66 1.04
CA LYS A 129 11.58 2.82 2.21
C LYS A 129 11.01 2.14 3.47
N ILE A 130 10.50 0.93 3.30
CA ILE A 130 9.96 0.08 4.38
C ILE A 130 10.69 -1.25 4.43
N THR A 131 10.51 -1.99 5.53
CA THR A 131 11.07 -3.34 5.64
C THR A 131 10.34 -4.32 4.74
N LEU A 132 11.04 -5.38 4.29
CA LEU A 132 10.42 -6.45 3.49
C LEU A 132 9.27 -7.13 4.24
N LYS A 133 9.39 -7.28 5.57
CA LYS A 133 8.30 -7.76 6.45
C LYS A 133 7.04 -6.90 6.33
N THR A 134 7.21 -5.58 6.20
CA THR A 134 6.08 -4.66 6.01
C THR A 134 5.49 -4.82 4.61
N VAL A 135 6.31 -5.03 3.58
CA VAL A 135 5.82 -5.32 2.22
C VAL A 135 4.95 -6.57 2.20
N PHE A 136 5.41 -7.66 2.82
CA PHE A 136 4.61 -8.88 2.94
C PHE A 136 3.27 -8.63 3.64
N TYR A 137 3.30 -7.87 4.74
CA TYR A 137 2.08 -7.51 5.46
C TYR A 137 1.10 -6.73 4.58
N ILE A 138 1.57 -5.70 3.86
CA ILE A 138 0.67 -4.86 3.05
C ILE A 138 0.09 -5.64 1.86
N VAL A 139 0.87 -6.54 1.25
CA VAL A 139 0.39 -7.47 0.20
C VAL A 139 -0.69 -8.40 0.74
N GLN A 140 -0.41 -9.10 1.86
CA GLN A 140 -1.34 -10.07 2.47
C GLN A 140 -2.68 -9.46 2.88
N ASN A 141 -2.72 -8.14 3.07
CA ASN A 141 -3.93 -7.44 3.48
C ASN A 141 -4.45 -6.48 2.40
N GLY A 142 -4.18 -6.79 1.13
CA GLY A 142 -4.84 -6.15 0.00
C GLY A 142 -4.52 -4.66 -0.19
N PHE A 143 -3.37 -4.19 0.29
CA PHE A 143 -2.86 -2.86 -0.09
C PHE A 143 -2.10 -2.88 -1.41
N LEU A 144 -1.59 -4.04 -1.82
CA LEU A 144 -0.88 -4.20 -3.07
C LEU A 144 -1.41 -5.44 -3.79
N GLY A 145 -1.81 -5.26 -5.05
CA GLY A 145 -2.01 -6.35 -6.00
C GLY A 145 -0.68 -7.01 -6.35
N THR A 146 -0.72 -8.33 -6.52
CA THR A 146 0.44 -9.16 -6.86
C THR A 146 0.34 -9.63 -8.29
N ASP A 147 1.47 -9.72 -9.00
CA ASP A 147 1.47 -10.34 -10.31
C ASP A 147 1.38 -11.88 -10.16
N PRO A 148 0.30 -12.54 -10.61
CA PRO A 148 0.09 -13.97 -10.46
C PRO A 148 1.10 -14.77 -11.28
N THR A 149 1.68 -14.20 -12.34
CA THR A 149 2.71 -14.87 -13.14
C THR A 149 4.02 -15.06 -12.36
N SER A 150 4.22 -14.26 -11.30
CA SER A 150 5.39 -14.31 -10.42
C SER A 150 5.37 -15.48 -9.40
N SER A 151 4.21 -16.15 -9.28
CA SER A 151 3.98 -17.28 -8.36
C SER A 151 4.40 -18.64 -8.95
N ALA A 152 4.68 -18.71 -10.25
CA ALA A 152 5.09 -19.93 -10.92
C ALA A 152 6.62 -20.12 -10.86
N GLY A 153 7.15 -20.60 -9.71
CA GLY A 153 8.39 -21.38 -9.78
C GLY A 153 9.28 -21.45 -8.55
N ARG A 154 9.43 -20.41 -7.72
CA ARG A 154 10.34 -20.44 -6.55
C ARG A 154 9.86 -19.50 -5.45
N ALA A 155 9.92 -19.97 -4.20
CA ALA A 155 9.74 -19.14 -3.01
C ALA A 155 10.81 -18.03 -2.99
N GLY A 156 10.49 -16.87 -3.57
CA GLY A 156 11.43 -15.76 -3.76
C GLY A 156 11.07 -14.81 -4.90
N THR A 157 10.17 -15.19 -5.82
CA THR A 157 9.81 -14.38 -7.01
C THR A 157 8.52 -13.58 -6.87
N ALA A 158 7.90 -13.52 -5.69
CA ALA A 158 6.69 -12.71 -5.51
C ALA A 158 6.93 -11.26 -5.96
N ALA A 159 6.05 -10.77 -6.82
CA ALA A 159 6.11 -9.42 -7.35
C ALA A 159 4.78 -8.69 -7.15
N ALA A 160 4.86 -7.40 -6.84
CA ALA A 160 3.72 -6.51 -6.79
C ALA A 160 3.48 -5.90 -8.16
N HIS A 161 2.21 -5.74 -8.52
CA HIS A 161 1.84 -5.05 -9.75
C HIS A 161 2.18 -3.57 -9.63
N ILE A 162 2.86 -3.02 -10.63
CA ILE A 162 3.47 -1.68 -10.58
C ILE A 162 2.42 -0.56 -10.44
N LEU A 163 1.27 -0.71 -11.09
CA LEU A 163 0.15 0.22 -10.95
C LEU A 163 -0.43 0.18 -9.53
N SER A 164 -0.41 -0.98 -8.87
CA SER A 164 -0.87 -1.09 -7.50
C SER A 164 0.10 -0.41 -6.54
N VAL A 165 1.41 -0.49 -6.79
CA VAL A 165 2.43 0.23 -6.01
C VAL A 165 2.26 1.74 -6.18
N ALA A 166 2.05 2.21 -7.42
CA ALA A 166 1.82 3.62 -7.70
C ALA A 166 0.53 4.14 -7.05
N ALA A 167 -0.58 3.40 -7.15
CA ALA A 167 -1.83 3.73 -6.46
C ALA A 167 -1.67 3.76 -4.93
N PHE A 168 -0.88 2.85 -4.37
CA PHE A 168 -0.53 2.88 -2.95
C PHE A 168 0.25 4.14 -2.58
N GLU A 169 1.25 4.55 -3.36
CA GLU A 169 2.05 5.77 -3.11
C GLU A 169 1.26 7.08 -3.25
N ASP A 170 0.12 7.05 -3.95
CA ASP A 170 -0.78 8.19 -4.09
C ASP A 170 -1.66 8.40 -2.85
N VAL A 171 -2.02 7.32 -2.16
CA VAL A 171 -2.86 7.36 -0.95
C VAL A 171 -2.01 7.35 0.33
N PHE A 172 -0.89 6.63 0.34
CA PHE A 172 -0.10 6.34 1.51
C PHE A 172 1.35 6.79 1.38
N VAL A 173 1.98 7.09 2.52
CA VAL A 173 3.39 7.43 2.60
C VAL A 173 4.02 6.78 3.82
N SER A 174 5.20 6.20 3.65
CA SER A 174 5.92 5.60 4.77
C SER A 174 6.71 6.64 5.57
N ILE A 175 6.96 6.34 6.85
CA ILE A 175 7.86 7.16 7.67
C ILE A 175 9.27 7.25 7.07
N GLY A 176 9.73 6.19 6.39
CA GLY A 176 11.04 6.16 5.75
C GLY A 176 11.14 7.11 4.56
N GLN A 177 10.07 7.22 3.77
CA GLN A 177 9.96 8.19 2.68
C GLN A 177 9.96 9.62 3.21
N LEU A 178 9.15 9.91 4.24
CA LEU A 178 9.10 11.25 4.84
C LEU A 178 10.42 11.64 5.49
N ALA A 179 11.07 10.73 6.23
CA ALA A 179 12.36 10.99 6.86
C ALA A 179 13.45 11.35 5.84
N ALA A 180 13.43 10.67 4.68
CA ALA A 180 14.38 10.97 3.62
C ALA A 180 14.16 12.35 2.99
N LEU A 181 12.90 12.77 2.82
CA LEU A 181 12.56 14.06 2.23
C LEU A 181 12.76 15.22 3.21
N ALA A 182 12.43 15.01 4.48
CA ALA A 182 12.57 16.01 5.54
C ALA A 182 13.98 16.05 6.16
N HIS A 183 14.92 15.23 5.67
CA HIS A 183 16.26 15.05 6.24
C HIS A 183 16.26 14.89 7.78
N THR A 184 15.25 14.20 8.31
CA THR A 184 14.99 14.09 9.75
C THR A 184 15.01 12.61 10.17
N PRO A 185 15.61 12.24 11.32
CA PRO A 185 15.58 10.86 11.79
C PRO A 185 14.15 10.32 11.93
N GLN A 186 13.91 9.08 11.47
CA GLN A 186 12.59 8.45 11.50
C GLN A 186 11.94 8.45 12.89
N GLY A 187 12.75 8.26 13.95
CA GLY A 187 12.27 8.26 15.33
C GLY A 187 11.70 9.61 15.76
N ALA A 188 12.42 10.70 15.47
CA ALA A 188 11.98 12.06 15.79
C ALA A 188 10.69 12.42 15.03
N LEU A 189 10.62 12.07 13.74
CA LEU A 189 9.44 12.32 12.93
C LEU A 189 8.24 11.50 13.42
N ALA A 190 8.44 10.24 13.79
CA ALA A 190 7.37 9.40 14.33
C ALA A 190 6.80 9.93 15.65
N ILE A 191 7.65 10.47 16.54
CA ILE A 191 7.19 11.11 17.78
C ILE A 191 6.36 12.35 17.46
N ARG A 192 6.84 13.20 16.55
CA ARG A 192 6.14 14.42 16.15
C ARG A 192 4.77 14.12 15.55
N LEU A 193 4.67 13.18 14.61
CA LEU A 193 3.41 12.78 13.99
C LEU A 193 2.43 12.16 15.01
N ARG A 194 2.95 11.34 15.93
CA ARG A 194 2.14 10.77 17.02
C ARG A 194 1.59 11.87 17.93
N ASN A 195 2.41 12.84 18.33
CA ASN A 195 1.97 13.93 19.22
C ASN A 195 0.95 14.84 18.54
N ALA A 196 1.02 14.95 17.21
CA ALA A 196 0.05 15.69 16.41
C ALA A 196 -1.25 14.89 16.14
N GLY A 197 -1.36 13.66 16.64
CA GLY A 197 -2.54 12.82 16.42
C GLY A 197 -2.73 12.38 14.97
N VAL A 198 -1.68 12.41 14.14
CA VAL A 198 -1.76 12.00 12.75
C VAL A 198 -2.05 10.50 12.68
N ALA A 199 -3.14 10.14 12.01
CA ALA A 199 -3.56 8.75 11.89
C ALA A 199 -2.57 7.94 11.04
N MET A 200 -2.30 6.72 11.48
CA MET A 200 -1.46 5.76 10.75
C MET A 200 -2.23 4.47 10.52
N VAL A 201 -1.86 3.74 9.47
CA VAL A 201 -2.44 2.44 9.19
C VAL A 201 -2.26 1.53 10.40
N ALA A 202 -3.35 0.89 10.84
CA ALA A 202 -3.33 0.01 12.00
C ALA A 202 -2.61 -1.30 11.66
N MET A 203 -1.41 -1.47 12.22
CA MET A 203 -0.51 -2.59 11.92
C MET A 203 0.15 -3.15 13.19
N PRO A 204 0.56 -4.43 13.20
CA PRO A 204 1.37 -5.01 14.27
C PRO A 204 2.67 -4.24 14.57
N PRO A 205 3.18 -4.27 15.82
CA PRO A 205 4.44 -3.65 16.17
C PRO A 205 5.62 -4.29 15.42
N GLY A 206 6.67 -3.49 15.19
CA GLY A 206 7.87 -3.93 14.44
C GLY A 206 7.73 -3.88 12.92
N LEU A 207 6.58 -3.40 12.40
CA LEU A 207 6.43 -3.02 11.00
C LEU A 207 6.75 -1.53 10.81
N SER A 208 7.15 -1.17 9.59
CA SER A 208 7.37 0.23 9.21
C SER A 208 6.06 0.99 9.27
N ARG A 209 6.08 2.20 9.84
CA ARG A 209 4.89 3.05 9.96
C ARG A 209 4.51 3.62 8.59
N VAL A 210 3.22 3.56 8.27
CA VAL A 210 2.61 4.06 7.04
C VAL A 210 1.45 4.97 7.42
N TYR A 211 1.38 6.14 6.81
CA TYR A 211 0.38 7.19 7.08
C TYR A 211 -0.45 7.47 5.83
N TRP A 212 -1.66 7.97 6.02
CA TRP A 212 -2.44 8.57 4.94
C TRP A 212 -1.80 9.87 4.49
N ARG A 213 -1.64 10.05 3.18
CA ARG A 213 -1.00 11.24 2.60
C ARG A 213 -1.81 12.50 2.82
N CYS A 214 -3.14 12.40 2.78
CA CYS A 214 -4.02 13.54 3.03
C CYS A 214 -3.80 14.15 4.43
N ASP A 215 -3.61 13.31 5.45
CA ASP A 215 -3.35 13.78 6.82
C ASP A 215 -1.96 14.41 6.95
N ILE A 216 -0.96 13.85 6.28
CA ILE A 216 0.41 14.40 6.26
C ILE A 216 0.46 15.75 5.53
N GLY A 217 -0.29 15.88 4.43
CA GLY A 217 -0.44 17.13 3.70
C GLY A 217 -1.10 18.21 4.55
N ALA A 218 -2.17 17.86 5.28
CA ALA A 218 -2.81 18.76 6.24
C ALA A 218 -1.88 19.18 7.39
N PHE A 219 -0.94 18.31 7.78
CA PHE A 219 0.09 18.60 8.78
C PHE A 219 1.25 19.49 8.25
N GLY A 220 1.25 19.84 6.95
CA GLY A 220 2.22 20.75 6.35
C GLY A 220 3.62 20.17 6.16
N LEU A 221 3.77 18.84 6.10
CA LEU A 221 5.03 18.22 5.73
C LEU A 221 5.15 18.10 4.21
N PRO A 222 6.37 18.27 3.65
CA PRO A 222 6.59 18.01 2.24
C PRO A 222 6.27 16.54 1.96
N LEU A 223 5.55 16.31 0.87
CA LEU A 223 5.17 14.97 0.42
C LEU A 223 6.00 14.59 -0.81
N PRO A 224 6.51 13.36 -0.91
CA PRO A 224 7.15 12.90 -2.12
C PRO A 224 6.11 12.86 -3.25
N ASN A 225 6.47 13.30 -4.45
CA ASN A 225 5.59 13.17 -5.61
C ASN A 225 5.29 11.68 -5.86
N PRO A 226 4.00 11.28 -5.92
CA PRO A 226 3.66 9.91 -6.27
C PRO A 226 4.18 9.65 -7.69
N GLY A 227 5.00 8.59 -7.86
CA GLY A 227 5.44 8.14 -9.19
C GLY A 227 6.78 8.68 -9.74
N LEU A 228 7.49 9.59 -9.08
CA LEU A 228 8.77 10.15 -9.63
C LEU A 228 10.05 9.50 -9.10
N VAL A 229 9.96 8.63 -8.08
CA VAL A 229 11.16 8.02 -7.48
C VAL A 229 11.54 6.76 -8.24
N GLY A 230 12.24 6.94 -9.36
CA GLY A 230 12.77 5.84 -10.15
C GLY A 230 13.75 6.19 -11.28
N VAL A 231 13.83 7.46 -11.71
CA VAL A 231 14.59 7.81 -12.94
C VAL A 231 15.93 8.50 -12.67
N THR A 232 16.18 9.07 -11.49
CA THR A 232 17.33 9.98 -11.34
C THR A 232 18.70 9.33 -11.11
N ASN A 233 18.80 8.03 -10.82
CA ASN A 233 20.12 7.46 -10.46
C ASN A 233 20.77 6.59 -11.54
N ALA A 234 20.15 6.40 -12.71
CA ALA A 234 20.79 5.71 -13.84
C ALA A 234 21.42 6.65 -14.87
N ALA A 235 21.04 7.94 -14.87
CA ALA A 235 21.58 8.93 -15.80
C ALA A 235 22.87 9.60 -15.30
N GLU A 236 23.14 9.61 -13.99
CA GLU A 236 24.39 10.22 -13.44
C GLU A 236 25.62 9.30 -13.55
N ASP A 237 25.46 7.98 -13.60
CA ASP A 237 26.60 7.05 -13.80
C ASP A 237 26.98 6.85 -15.28
N ALA A 238 26.15 7.33 -16.23
CA ALA A 238 26.44 7.27 -17.66
C ALA A 238 27.21 8.49 -18.20
N VAL A 239 27.44 9.52 -17.37
CA VAL A 239 28.14 10.77 -17.73
C VAL A 239 29.42 10.94 -16.92
N ARG A 240 30.16 9.85 -16.71
CA ARG A 240 31.59 9.95 -16.39
C ARG A 240 32.39 9.72 -17.67
N PRO A 241 33.02 10.75 -18.26
CA PRO A 241 33.98 10.51 -19.33
C PRO A 241 35.11 9.65 -18.77
N SER A 242 35.38 8.52 -19.43
CA SER A 242 36.54 7.66 -19.14
C SER A 242 37.81 8.52 -19.12
N PRO A 243 38.72 8.33 -18.15
CA PRO A 243 39.98 9.06 -18.15
C PRO A 243 40.77 8.70 -19.42
N PRO A 244 41.44 9.67 -20.06
CA PRO A 244 42.23 9.38 -21.24
C PRO A 244 43.36 8.41 -20.87
N GLY A 245 43.39 7.28 -21.58
CA GLY A 245 44.41 6.26 -21.41
C GLY A 245 45.80 6.87 -21.59
N SER A 246 46.62 6.74 -20.55
CA SER A 246 48.06 6.93 -20.59
C SER A 246 48.67 5.90 -21.55
N ARG A 247 49.38 6.40 -22.56
CA ARG A 247 50.38 5.65 -23.32
C ARG A 247 51.60 5.38 -22.45
#